data_AF-B7IEL5-F1
#
_entry.id   AF-B7IEL5-F1
#
_cell.length_a   1.000
_cell.length_b   1.000
_cell.length_c   1.000
_cell.angle_alpha   90.00
_cell.angle_beta   90.00
_cell.angle_gamma   90.00
#
_symmetry.space_group_name_H-M   'P 1'
#
loop_
_entity.id
_entity.type
_entity.pdbx_description
1 polymer ?
#
loop_
_entity_poly.entity_id
_entity_poly.type
_entity_poly.pdbx_seq_one_letter_code
_entity_poly.pdbx_strand_id
1 'polypeptide(L)'
;MVVKSRFVIVPMPVMQFVMKARPANAGRAYLYLYSMSIAVGKKVTPWISYRDLADYFGVKYGTIELSMRLLQRLNAIVPIARKNKKGYGQKYIVNVPEYVNGEFIFVDLEESSIFDDLVLDENSKTFVSVIKRFKSRKEKAMKDQLKLFDD
;
A
#
# COMPACT_ATOMS: atom_id res chain seq x y z
N MET A 1 2.27 27.53 -7.64
CA MET A 1 2.74 26.23 -7.12
C MET A 1 2.87 25.28 -8.31
N VAL A 2 4.10 25.00 -8.77
CA VAL A 2 4.32 24.05 -9.88
C VAL A 2 4.02 22.65 -9.36
N VAL A 3 2.86 22.11 -9.71
CA VAL A 3 2.54 20.70 -9.46
C VAL A 3 3.44 19.89 -10.38
N LYS A 4 4.65 19.55 -9.92
CA LYS A 4 5.50 18.58 -10.62
C LYS A 4 4.68 17.30 -10.76
N SER A 5 4.40 16.88 -11.99
CA SER A 5 3.68 15.66 -12.31
C SER A 5 4.28 14.49 -11.52
N ARG A 6 3.52 13.91 -10.59
CA ARG A 6 3.93 12.72 -9.85
C ARG A 6 3.28 11.52 -10.51
N PHE A 7 4.10 10.68 -11.14
CA PHE A 7 3.64 9.40 -11.68
C PHE A 7 3.63 8.38 -10.55
N VAL A 8 2.53 7.62 -10.45
CA VAL A 8 2.37 6.50 -9.51
C VAL A 8 2.31 5.22 -10.33
N ILE A 9 3.19 4.28 -10.01
CA ILE A 9 3.16 2.94 -10.62
C ILE A 9 2.18 2.10 -9.82
N VAL A 10 1.19 1.55 -10.52
CA VAL A 10 0.19 0.67 -9.95
C VAL A 10 0.36 -0.70 -10.61
N PRO A 11 0.88 -1.71 -9.87
CA PRO A 11 0.98 -3.07 -10.37
C PRO A 11 -0.38 -3.61 -10.80
N MET A 12 -0.38 -4.51 -11.78
CA MET A 12 -1.62 -5.08 -12.32
C MET A 12 -2.50 -5.74 -11.24
N PRO A 13 -1.97 -6.54 -10.28
CA PRO A 13 -2.81 -7.12 -9.22
C PRO A 13 -3.48 -6.06 -8.34
N VAL A 14 -2.79 -4.94 -8.05
CA VAL A 14 -3.37 -3.80 -7.33
C VAL A 14 -4.54 -3.22 -8.11
N MET A 15 -4.35 -2.97 -9.41
CA MET A 15 -5.40 -2.40 -10.25
C MET A 15 -6.62 -3.32 -10.36
N GLN A 16 -6.38 -4.62 -10.60
CA GLN A 16 -7.44 -5.63 -10.70
C GLN A 16 -8.25 -5.73 -9.39
N PHE A 17 -7.58 -5.74 -8.24
CA PHE A 17 -8.25 -5.71 -6.95
C PHE A 17 -9.12 -4.46 -6.80
N VAL A 18 -8.58 -3.27 -7.08
CA VAL A 18 -9.31 -1.99 -6.96
C VAL A 18 -10.59 -1.99 -7.81
N MET A 19 -10.54 -2.57 -9.01
CA MET A 19 -11.70 -2.69 -9.89
C MET A 19 -12.73 -3.72 -9.41
N LYS A 20 -12.27 -4.84 -8.82
CA LYS A 20 -13.13 -5.94 -8.36
C LYS A 20 -13.73 -5.69 -6.98
N ALA A 21 -13.06 -4.93 -6.11
CA ALA A 21 -13.46 -4.71 -4.72
C ALA A 21 -14.91 -4.19 -4.60
N ARG A 22 -15.67 -4.79 -3.70
CA ARG A 22 -17.05 -4.39 -3.39
C ARG A 22 -17.19 -4.21 -1.87
N PRO A 23 -17.67 -3.05 -1.39
CA PRO A 23 -18.16 -1.89 -2.15
C PRO A 23 -17.04 -1.17 -2.91
N ALA A 24 -17.36 -0.45 -3.98
CA ALA A 24 -16.36 0.22 -4.84
C ALA A 24 -15.46 1.21 -4.07
N ASN A 25 -15.97 1.79 -2.98
CA ASN A 25 -15.19 2.67 -2.12
C ASN A 25 -14.07 1.94 -1.34
N ALA A 26 -14.13 0.62 -1.20
CA ALA A 26 -13.00 -0.16 -0.67
C ALA A 26 -11.82 -0.16 -1.66
N GLY A 27 -12.08 -0.32 -2.95
CA GLY A 27 -11.05 -0.18 -3.98
C GLY A 27 -10.44 1.22 -3.99
N ARG A 28 -11.29 2.27 -3.97
CA ARG A 28 -10.83 3.68 -3.89
C ARG A 28 -10.00 3.95 -2.64
N ALA A 29 -10.45 3.47 -1.47
CA ALA A 29 -9.73 3.63 -0.21
C ALA A 29 -8.37 2.91 -0.26
N TYR A 30 -8.34 1.68 -0.75
CA TYR A 30 -7.08 0.93 -0.89
C TYR A 30 -6.09 1.64 -1.80
N LEU A 31 -6.53 2.08 -2.99
CA LEU A 31 -5.67 2.79 -3.94
C LEU A 31 -5.14 4.11 -3.35
N TYR A 32 -5.97 4.83 -2.58
CA TYR A 32 -5.54 6.02 -1.86
C TYR A 32 -4.46 5.71 -0.82
N LEU A 33 -4.65 4.65 -0.02
CA LEU A 33 -3.66 4.27 1.00
C LEU A 33 -2.35 3.82 0.34
N TYR A 34 -2.43 3.03 -0.72
CA TYR A 34 -1.29 2.61 -1.54
C TYR A 34 -0.51 3.81 -2.09
N SER A 35 -1.21 4.81 -2.64
CA SER A 35 -0.56 5.99 -3.22
C SER A 35 0.13 6.86 -2.16
N MET A 36 -0.40 6.87 -0.93
CA MET A 36 0.16 7.61 0.20
C MET A 36 1.25 6.84 0.97
N SER A 37 1.44 5.53 0.69
CA SER A 37 2.46 4.69 1.31
C SER A 37 3.41 4.07 0.27
N ILE A 38 3.02 2.95 -0.34
CA ILE A 38 3.89 2.10 -1.14
C ILE A 38 4.43 2.87 -2.34
N ALA A 39 3.57 3.61 -3.05
CA ALA A 39 3.95 4.40 -4.22
C ALA A 39 5.03 5.46 -3.92
N VAL A 40 5.13 5.92 -2.66
CA VAL A 40 6.13 6.90 -2.22
C VAL A 40 7.31 6.28 -1.46
N GLY A 41 7.45 4.95 -1.51
CA GLY A 41 8.57 4.23 -0.90
C GLY A 41 8.42 3.96 0.60
N LYS A 42 7.19 3.95 1.13
CA LYS A 42 6.90 3.76 2.55
C LYS A 42 5.95 2.59 2.77
N LYS A 43 6.24 1.74 3.76
CA LYS A 43 5.37 0.64 4.18
C LYS A 43 4.13 1.12 4.95
N VAL A 44 4.28 2.24 5.66
CA VAL A 44 3.28 2.79 6.58
C VAL A 44 2.66 4.07 6.02
N THR A 45 1.34 4.20 6.13
CA THR A 45 0.60 5.40 5.73
C THR A 45 0.90 6.60 6.64
N PRO A 46 0.66 7.85 6.18
CA PRO A 46 0.46 8.96 7.09
C PRO A 46 -0.77 8.74 7.99
N TRP A 47 -1.03 9.67 8.90
CA TRP A 47 -2.25 9.67 9.70
C TRP A 47 -3.48 9.83 8.79
N ILE A 48 -4.38 8.84 8.82
CA ILE A 48 -5.61 8.84 8.03
C ILE A 48 -6.79 9.21 8.92
N SER A 49 -7.54 10.22 8.48
CA SER A 49 -8.83 10.61 9.05
C SER A 49 -9.93 10.09 8.15
N TYR A 50 -10.86 9.30 8.70
CA TYR A 50 -12.01 8.81 7.93
C TYR A 50 -12.95 9.94 7.52
N ARG A 51 -12.99 11.04 8.28
CA ARG A 51 -13.76 12.23 7.94
C ARG A 51 -13.18 12.91 6.70
N ASP A 52 -11.88 13.20 6.73
CA ASP A 52 -11.18 13.84 5.62
C ASP A 52 -11.25 12.95 4.36
N LEU A 53 -11.17 11.62 4.53
CA LEU A 53 -11.31 10.68 3.42
C LEU A 53 -12.74 10.64 2.87
N ALA A 54 -13.75 10.76 3.73
CA ALA A 54 -15.16 10.84 3.33
C ALA A 54 -15.43 12.12 2.52
N ASP A 55 -14.92 13.25 3.00
CA ASP A 55 -15.00 14.55 2.32
C ASP A 55 -14.27 14.49 0.97
N TYR A 56 -13.05 13.95 0.94
CA TYR A 56 -12.26 13.79 -0.29
C TYR A 56 -12.93 12.86 -1.31
N PHE A 57 -13.60 11.79 -0.87
CA PHE A 57 -14.30 10.87 -1.77
C PHE A 57 -15.71 11.32 -2.14
N GLY A 58 -16.25 12.35 -1.48
CA GLY A 58 -17.63 12.81 -1.65
C GLY A 58 -18.66 11.79 -1.16
N VAL A 59 -18.39 11.09 -0.06
CA VAL A 59 -19.25 10.02 0.49
C VAL A 59 -19.50 10.20 1.98
N LYS A 60 -20.44 9.44 2.56
CA LYS A 60 -20.71 9.48 3.99
C LYS A 60 -19.57 8.81 4.79
N TYR A 61 -19.32 9.31 5.99
CA TYR A 61 -18.35 8.72 6.93
C TYR A 61 -18.53 7.20 7.10
N GLY A 62 -19.78 6.74 7.30
CA GLY A 62 -20.07 5.31 7.46
C GLY A 62 -19.68 4.46 6.24
N THR A 63 -19.69 5.03 5.03
CA THR A 63 -19.24 4.36 3.81
C THR A 63 -17.72 4.13 3.83
N ILE A 64 -16.95 5.11 4.31
CA ILE A 64 -15.51 4.95 4.53
C ILE A 64 -15.25 3.92 5.62
N GLU A 65 -15.96 4.00 6.74
CA GLU A 65 -15.78 3.06 7.84
C GLU A 65 -16.02 1.60 7.40
N LEU A 66 -17.10 1.34 6.66
CA LEU A 66 -17.39 0.02 6.09
C LEU A 66 -16.30 -0.44 5.12
N SER A 67 -15.84 0.45 4.24
CA SER A 67 -14.78 0.17 3.27
C SER A 67 -13.47 -0.19 3.96
N MET A 68 -13.07 0.58 4.97
CA MET A 68 -11.85 0.35 5.74
C MET A 68 -11.94 -0.93 6.58
N ARG A 69 -13.11 -1.25 7.13
CA ARG A 69 -13.35 -2.50 7.86
C ARG A 69 -13.25 -3.72 6.94
N LEU A 70 -13.74 -3.62 5.70
CA LEU A 70 -13.56 -4.67 4.70
C LEU A 70 -12.07 -4.87 4.39
N LEU A 71 -11.33 -3.79 4.11
CA LEU A 71 -9.90 -3.88 3.82
C LEU A 71 -9.11 -4.52 4.98
N GLN A 72 -9.48 -4.22 6.23
CA GLN A 72 -8.88 -4.89 7.39
C GLN A 72 -9.21 -6.38 7.45
N ARG A 73 -10.47 -6.77 7.17
CA ARG A 73 -10.89 -8.19 7.13
C ARG A 73 -10.16 -8.98 6.05
N LEU A 74 -9.87 -8.35 4.91
CA LEU A 74 -9.09 -8.95 3.82
C LEU A 74 -7.58 -8.96 4.09
N ASN A 75 -7.13 -8.45 5.24
CA ASN A 75 -5.71 -8.20 5.52
C ASN A 75 -5.02 -7.26 4.52
N ALA A 76 -5.78 -6.49 3.75
CA ALA A 76 -5.23 -5.51 2.81
C ALA A 76 -4.58 -4.32 3.51
N ILE A 77 -5.06 -4.01 4.73
CA ILE A 77 -4.46 -3.00 5.60
C ILE A 77 -4.44 -3.49 7.05
N VAL A 78 -3.35 -3.17 7.76
CA VAL A 78 -3.19 -3.54 9.18
C VAL A 78 -3.04 -2.26 10.02
N PRO A 79 -3.94 -1.99 10.97
CA PRO A 79 -3.85 -0.80 11.83
C PRO A 79 -2.68 -0.94 12.82
N ILE A 80 -1.76 0.03 12.84
CA ILE A 80 -0.57 -0.04 13.72
C ILE A 80 -0.49 1.06 14.79
N ALA A 81 -1.17 2.20 14.60
CA ALA A 81 -1.13 3.28 15.56
C ALA A 81 -2.39 4.16 15.48
N ARG A 82 -2.90 4.57 16.64
CA ARG A 82 -3.98 5.55 16.78
C ARG A 82 -3.44 6.81 17.41
N LYS A 83 -3.76 7.96 16.84
CA LYS A 83 -3.34 9.26 17.41
C LYS A 83 -4.15 9.59 18.67
N ASN A 84 -5.39 9.12 18.78
CA ASN A 84 -6.18 9.23 20.02
C ASN A 84 -7.17 8.05 20.19
N LYS A 85 -7.65 7.85 21.44
CA LYS A 85 -8.71 6.88 21.76
C LYS A 85 -10.04 7.17 21.05
N LYS A 86 -10.24 8.41 20.59
CA LYS A 86 -11.46 8.89 19.91
C LYS A 86 -11.49 8.63 18.38
N GLY A 87 -10.48 7.97 17.81
CA GLY A 87 -10.49 7.53 16.40
C GLY A 87 -10.09 8.58 15.37
N TYR A 88 -9.54 9.73 15.77
CA TYR A 88 -9.02 10.73 14.85
C TYR A 88 -7.57 10.40 14.51
N GLY A 89 -7.32 9.92 13.30
CA GLY A 89 -5.97 9.60 12.81
C GLY A 89 -5.56 8.18 13.16
N GLN A 90 -5.55 7.31 12.16
CA GLN A 90 -5.01 5.95 12.23
C GLN A 90 -3.90 5.79 11.19
N LYS A 91 -2.81 5.11 11.57
CA LYS A 91 -1.80 4.62 10.63
C LYS A 91 -2.05 3.16 10.29
N TYR A 92 -1.75 2.81 9.05
CA TYR A 92 -1.85 1.45 8.54
C TYR A 92 -0.53 1.02 7.90
N ILE A 93 -0.23 -0.27 8.02
CA ILE A 93 0.58 -0.97 7.02
C ILE A 93 -0.36 -1.30 5.86
N VAL A 94 0.12 -1.13 4.62
CA VAL A 94 -0.62 -1.52 3.42
C VAL A 94 0.04 -2.76 2.85
N ASN A 95 -0.75 -3.82 2.72
CA ASN A 95 -0.33 -5.08 2.10
C ASN A 95 -0.70 -5.07 0.62
N VAL A 96 0.00 -5.85 -0.19
CA VAL A 96 -0.22 -5.93 -1.64
C VAL A 96 -1.02 -7.18 -2.00
N PRO A 97 -1.92 -7.10 -2.99
CA PRO A 97 -2.68 -8.25 -3.43
C PRO A 97 -1.82 -9.17 -4.31
N GLU A 98 -1.95 -10.46 -4.06
CA GLU A 98 -1.49 -11.52 -4.93
C GLU A 98 -2.67 -12.36 -5.36
N TYR A 99 -2.68 -12.77 -6.63
CA TYR A 99 -3.75 -13.58 -7.18
C TYR A 99 -3.34 -15.05 -7.12
N VAL A 100 -3.92 -15.78 -6.16
CA VAL A 100 -3.61 -17.18 -5.88
C VAL A 100 -4.90 -17.98 -5.92
N ASN A 101 -4.93 -19.05 -6.72
CA ASN A 101 -6.06 -19.98 -6.82
C ASN A 101 -7.43 -19.31 -7.09
N GLY A 102 -7.45 -18.23 -7.87
CA GLY A 102 -8.69 -17.54 -8.24
C GLY A 102 -9.13 -16.42 -7.28
N GLU A 103 -8.41 -16.24 -6.18
CA GLU A 103 -8.71 -15.26 -5.13
C GLU A 103 -7.56 -14.28 -4.90
N PHE A 104 -7.90 -13.11 -4.36
CA PHE A 104 -6.88 -12.16 -3.91
C PHE A 104 -6.53 -12.44 -2.46
N ILE A 105 -5.27 -12.78 -2.22
CA ILE A 105 -4.68 -12.79 -0.89
C ILE A 105 -3.84 -11.53 -0.70
N PHE A 106 -3.70 -11.05 0.53
CA PHE A 106 -2.91 -9.85 0.82
C PHE A 106 -1.71 -10.19 1.69
N VAL A 107 -0.53 -9.93 1.14
CA VAL A 107 0.76 -10.24 1.76
C VAL A 107 1.55 -8.97 2.05
N ASP A 108 2.51 -9.09 2.95
CA ASP A 108 3.42 -7.97 3.23
C ASP A 108 4.19 -7.59 1.95
N LEU A 109 4.41 -6.29 1.77
CA LEU A 109 5.18 -5.75 0.66
C LEU A 109 6.58 -6.39 0.54
N GLU A 110 7.22 -6.72 1.65
CA GLU A 110 8.58 -7.27 1.68
C GLU A 110 8.64 -8.74 1.26
N GLU A 111 7.55 -9.47 1.44
CA GLU A 111 7.38 -10.87 1.06
C GLU A 111 6.92 -11.02 -0.39
N SER A 112 6.29 -9.98 -0.94
CA SER A 112 5.72 -10.02 -2.28
C SER A 112 6.77 -9.90 -3.39
N SER A 113 6.55 -10.64 -4.46
CA SER A 113 7.29 -10.52 -5.73
C SER A 113 6.64 -9.54 -6.72
N ILE A 114 5.59 -8.82 -6.32
CA ILE A 114 4.81 -7.93 -7.21
C ILE A 114 5.63 -6.82 -7.90
N PHE A 115 6.84 -6.55 -7.40
CA PHE A 115 7.80 -5.58 -7.96
C PHE A 115 9.07 -6.23 -8.54
N ASP A 116 9.19 -7.56 -8.51
CA ASP A 116 10.40 -8.27 -8.94
C ASP A 116 10.49 -8.34 -10.49
N ASP A 117 9.35 -8.48 -11.17
CA ASP A 117 9.23 -8.56 -12.64
C ASP A 117 9.13 -7.21 -13.35
N LEU A 118 9.47 -6.11 -12.67
CA LEU A 118 9.60 -4.81 -13.34
C LEU A 118 10.76 -4.86 -14.33
N VAL A 119 10.46 -5.22 -15.58
CA VAL A 119 11.38 -5.16 -16.72
C VAL A 119 11.85 -3.71 -16.82
N LEU A 120 13.10 -3.52 -16.41
CA LEU A 120 13.76 -2.23 -16.42
C LEU A 120 14.03 -1.85 -17.88
N ASP A 121 13.29 -0.88 -18.41
CA ASP A 121 13.90 -0.02 -19.42
C ASP A 121 14.96 0.81 -18.67
N GLU A 122 16.22 0.38 -18.79
CA GLU A 122 17.38 0.95 -18.07
C GLU A 122 17.53 2.47 -18.27
N ASN A 123 16.85 3.02 -19.30
CA ASN A 123 16.84 4.43 -19.62
C ASN A 123 15.95 5.30 -18.70
N SER A 124 15.08 4.71 -17.88
CA SER A 124 14.12 5.45 -17.06
C SER A 124 14.65 5.80 -15.66
N LYS A 125 15.33 6.95 -15.54
CA LYS A 125 16.01 7.42 -14.31
C LYS A 125 15.12 7.50 -13.07
N THR A 126 13.83 7.83 -13.21
CA THR A 126 12.90 7.98 -12.08
C THR A 126 12.51 6.63 -11.50
N PHE A 127 12.29 5.62 -12.36
CA PHE A 127 11.87 4.27 -12.01
C PHE A 127 12.97 3.50 -11.30
N VAL A 128 14.20 3.65 -11.78
CA VAL A 128 15.40 3.06 -11.18
C VAL A 128 15.55 3.46 -9.71
N SER A 129 15.18 4.69 -9.32
CA SER A 129 15.38 5.19 -7.95
C SER A 129 14.48 4.53 -6.90
N VAL A 130 13.20 4.30 -7.23
CA VAL A 130 12.22 3.72 -6.29
C VAL A 130 12.50 2.24 -6.12
N ILE A 131 12.71 1.51 -7.22
CA ILE A 131 13.02 0.08 -7.22
C ILE A 131 14.36 -0.19 -6.53
N LYS A 132 15.42 0.58 -6.84
CA LYS A 132 16.73 0.44 -6.15
C LYS A 132 16.61 0.64 -4.64
N ARG A 133 15.79 1.59 -4.20
CA ARG A 133 15.55 1.83 -2.76
C ARG A 133 14.86 0.62 -2.11
N PHE A 134 13.95 -0.06 -2.81
CA PHE A 134 13.30 -1.27 -2.31
C PHE A 134 14.23 -2.48 -2.31
N LYS A 135 14.93 -2.77 -3.42
CA LYS A 135 15.90 -3.87 -3.51
C LYS A 135 17.01 -3.74 -2.46
N SER A 136 17.56 -2.54 -2.29
CA SER A 136 18.59 -2.27 -1.26
C SER A 136 18.11 -2.52 0.17
N ARG A 137 16.83 -2.25 0.46
CA ARG A 137 16.25 -2.55 1.79
C ARG A 137 16.05 -4.04 1.99
N LYS A 138 15.57 -4.76 0.97
CA LYS A 138 15.41 -6.23 0.99
C LYS A 138 16.75 -6.94 1.20
N GLU A 139 17.78 -6.55 0.46
CA GLU A 139 19.15 -7.07 0.62
C GLU A 139 19.74 -6.79 2.00
N LYS A 140 19.49 -5.60 2.56
CA LYS A 140 19.95 -5.26 3.90
C LYS A 140 19.24 -6.10 4.97
N ALA A 141 17.93 -6.26 4.87
CA ALA A 141 17.16 -7.10 5.78
C ALA A 141 17.61 -8.57 5.74
N MET A 142 17.89 -9.11 4.55
CA MET A 142 18.45 -10.46 4.40
C MET A 142 19.84 -10.60 5.03
N LYS A 143 20.74 -9.63 4.81
CA LYS A 143 22.08 -9.64 5.42
C LYS A 143 22.03 -9.52 6.93
N ASP A 144 21.12 -8.72 7.47
CA ASP A 144 20.96 -8.58 8.91
C ASP A 144 20.38 -9.87 9.53
N GLN A 145 19.50 -10.60 8.84
CA GLN A 145 19.01 -11.91 9.27
C GLN A 145 20.11 -13.00 9.23
N LEU A 146 20.94 -13.03 8.20
CA LEU A 146 22.05 -13.99 8.10
C LEU A 146 23.06 -13.86 9.24
N LYS A 147 23.33 -12.63 9.71
CA LYS A 147 24.22 -12.38 10.85
C LYS A 147 23.69 -12.87 12.20
N LEU A 148 22.39 -13.15 12.33
CA LEU A 148 21.78 -13.70 13.54
C LEU A 148 21.94 -15.23 13.66
N PHE A 149 22.43 -15.89 12.60
CA PHE A 149 22.65 -17.35 12.58
C PHE A 149 24.15 -17.74 12.53
N ASP A 150 25.05 -16.75 12.61
CA ASP A 150 26.50 -16.93 12.63
C ASP A 150 27.10 -16.90 14.06
N ASP A 151 26.27 -17.00 15.12
CA ASP A 151 26.68 -17.20 16.53
C ASP A 151 26.35 -18.61 17.03
#